data_AF-A0A381UTS9-F1
#
_entry.id   AF-A0A381UTS9-F1
#
_cell.length_a   1.000
_cell.length_b   1.000
_cell.length_c   1.000
_cell.angle_alpha   90.00
_cell.angle_beta   90.00
_cell.angle_gamma   90.00
#
_symmetry.space_group_name_H-M   'P 1'
#
loop_
_entity.id
_entity.type
_entity.pdbx_description
1 polymer ?
#
loop_
_entity_poly.entity_id
_entity_poly.type
_entity_poly.pdbx_seq_one_letter_code
_entity_poly.pdbx_strand_id
1 'polypeptide(L)'
;MNKGVLITIGFLLLVASVSIDLLWTGNKYQCEICIKYKDQIVCQKVKGMEKQDTIMTGISTACGAVANGMTESIECQAQPLEKRVCKDI
;
A
#
# COMPACT_ATOMS: atom_id res chain seq x y z
N MET A 1 36.00 22.97 -7.49
CA MET A 1 34.52 22.88 -7.61
C MET A 1 33.94 24.27 -7.44
N ASN A 2 33.15 24.75 -8.40
CA ASN A 2 32.47 26.04 -8.28
C ASN A 2 31.46 25.98 -7.12
N LYS A 3 31.37 27.06 -6.33
CA LYS A 3 30.45 27.15 -5.18
C LYS A 3 29.00 26.83 -5.58
N GLY A 4 28.60 27.17 -6.81
CA GLY A 4 27.30 26.79 -7.36
C GLY A 4 27.08 25.27 -7.44
N VAL A 5 28.09 24.50 -7.85
CA VAL A 5 27.98 23.03 -7.94
C VAL A 5 27.80 22.39 -6.57
N LEU A 6 28.49 22.90 -5.54
CA LEU A 6 28.32 22.42 -4.16
C LEU A 6 26.90 22.68 -3.63
N ILE A 7 26.34 23.86 -3.91
CA ILE A 7 24.97 24.21 -3.49
C ILE A 7 23.95 23.31 -4.20
N THR A 8 24.10 23.10 -5.51
CA THR A 8 23.18 22.22 -6.26
C THR A 8 23.23 20.79 -5.78
N ILE A 9 24.41 20.23 -5.50
CA ILE A 9 24.55 18.87 -4.96
C ILE A 9 23.93 18.77 -3.57
N GLY A 10 24.15 19.76 -2.70
CA GLY A 10 23.55 19.79 -1.37
C GLY A 10 22.02 19.80 -1.41
N PHE A 11 21.44 20.61 -2.30
CA PHE A 11 19.99 20.64 -2.49
C PHE A 11 19.45 19.31 -3.03
N LEU A 12 20.13 18.70 -3.99
CA LEU A 12 19.73 17.42 -4.57
C LEU A 12 19.74 16.29 -3.52
N LEU A 13 20.77 16.26 -2.68
CA LEU A 13 20.87 15.30 -1.58
C LEU A 13 19.74 15.46 -0.55
N LEU A 14 19.36 16.70 -0.24
CA LEU A 14 18.28 17.00 0.70
C LEU A 14 16.92 16.54 0.16
N VAL A 15 16.62 16.83 -1.10
CA VAL A 15 15.37 16.36 -1.74
C VAL A 15 15.33 14.83 -1.80
N ALA A 16 16.46 14.19 -2.14
CA ALA A 16 16.56 12.74 -2.18
C ALA A 16 16.36 12.11 -0.79
N SER A 17 16.97 12.66 0.26
CA SER A 17 16.83 12.13 1.62
C SER A 17 15.39 12.22 2.13
N VAL A 18 14.74 13.39 1.96
CA VAL A 18 13.34 13.58 2.37
C VAL A 18 12.41 12.62 1.64
N SER A 19 12.65 12.40 0.34
CA SER A 19 11.85 11.47 -0.45
C SER A 19 11.99 10.03 0.04
N ILE A 20 13.21 9.59 0.40
CA ILE A 20 13.47 8.25 0.94
C ILE A 20 12.84 8.09 2.33
N ASP A 21 12.96 9.10 3.20
CA ASP A 21 12.37 9.09 4.54
C ASP A 21 10.84 8.94 4.48
N LEU A 22 10.17 9.66 3.56
CA LEU A 22 8.73 9.53 3.36
C LEU A 22 8.32 8.12 2.91
N LEU A 23 9.11 7.50 2.02
CA LEU A 23 8.84 6.15 1.51
C LEU A 23 9.05 5.07 2.58
N TRP A 24 9.99 5.25 3.50
CA TRP A 24 10.27 4.29 4.57
C TRP A 24 9.40 4.50 5.81
N THR A 25 9.14 5.74 6.22
CA THR A 25 8.37 6.04 7.45
C THR A 25 6.87 5.85 7.26
N GLY A 26 6.38 5.76 6.01
CA GLY A 26 4.97 5.58 5.68
C GLY A 26 4.38 4.20 5.97
N ASN A 27 5.21 3.21 6.33
CA ASN A 27 4.79 1.80 6.42
C ASN A 27 5.04 1.24 7.82
N LYS A 28 4.16 1.54 8.78
CA LYS A 28 4.23 0.99 10.16
C LYS A 28 3.51 -0.34 10.33
N TYR A 29 2.57 -0.62 9.46
CA TYR A 29 1.77 -1.83 9.47
C TYR A 29 1.83 -2.50 8.13
N GLN A 30 1.96 -3.82 8.13
CA GLN A 30 1.83 -4.67 6.97
C GLN A 30 0.65 -5.62 7.19
N CYS A 31 -0.41 -5.46 6.39
CA CYS A 31 -1.56 -6.37 6.41
C CYS A 31 -1.60 -7.24 5.16
N GLU A 32 -1.85 -8.52 5.36
CA GLU A 32 -2.16 -9.51 4.34
C GLU A 32 -3.64 -9.84 4.42
N ILE A 33 -4.35 -9.52 3.34
CA ILE A 33 -5.79 -9.67 3.20
C ILE A 33 -6.07 -10.65 2.08
N CYS A 34 -6.81 -11.73 2.36
CA CYS A 34 -7.27 -12.68 1.36
C CYS A 34 -8.80 -12.63 1.22
N ILE A 35 -9.26 -12.45 -0.01
CA ILE A 35 -10.68 -12.42 -0.38
C ILE A 35 -10.96 -13.59 -1.30
N LYS A 36 -12.07 -14.30 -1.05
CA LYS A 36 -12.61 -15.26 -1.98
C LYS A 36 -13.70 -14.60 -2.82
N TYR A 37 -13.50 -14.54 -4.13
CA TYR A 37 -14.46 -13.98 -5.07
C TYR A 37 -14.51 -14.85 -6.34
N LYS A 38 -15.71 -15.24 -6.76
CA LYS A 38 -15.96 -16.07 -7.98
C LYS A 38 -15.02 -17.28 -8.10
N ASP A 39 -14.97 -18.10 -7.04
CA ASP A 39 -14.14 -19.30 -6.91
C ASP A 39 -12.61 -19.08 -6.91
N GLN A 40 -12.15 -17.84 -6.89
CA GLN A 40 -10.74 -17.49 -6.77
C GLN A 40 -10.44 -16.87 -5.42
N ILE A 41 -9.31 -17.25 -4.81
CA ILE A 41 -8.79 -16.62 -3.61
C ILE A 41 -7.66 -15.69 -4.02
N VAL A 42 -7.85 -14.39 -3.82
CA VAL A 42 -6.80 -13.39 -4.04
C VAL A 42 -6.32 -12.86 -2.72
N CYS A 43 -5.03 -13.01 -2.48
CA CYS A 43 -4.32 -12.46 -1.33
C CYS A 43 -3.51 -11.23 -1.76
N GLN A 44 -3.72 -10.11 -1.08
CA GLN A 44 -2.95 -8.89 -1.26
C GLN A 44 -2.23 -8.51 0.03
N LYS A 45 -0.96 -8.12 -0.14
CA LYS A 45 -0.11 -7.62 0.94
C LYS A 45 0.05 -6.13 0.75
N VAL A 46 -0.43 -5.37 1.73
CA VAL A 46 -0.41 -3.91 1.72
C VAL A 46 0.26 -3.40 2.97
N LYS A 47 0.88 -2.23 2.84
CA LYS A 47 1.55 -1.54 3.94
C LYS A 47 0.92 -0.17 4.13
N GLY A 48 0.85 0.29 5.36
CA GLY A 48 0.33 1.62 5.68
C GLY A 48 0.68 2.08 7.08
N MET A 49 0.29 3.32 7.39
CA MET A 49 0.60 3.97 8.67
C MET A 49 -0.38 3.59 9.78
N GLU A 50 -1.62 3.22 9.41
CA GLU A 50 -2.68 2.84 10.33
C GLU A 50 -3.26 1.47 9.96
N LYS A 51 -3.53 0.63 10.95
CA LYS A 51 -4.05 -0.73 10.76
C LYS A 51 -5.39 -0.75 10.01
N GLN A 52 -6.34 0.11 10.37
CA GLN A 52 -7.66 0.20 9.73
C GLN A 52 -7.54 0.58 8.26
N ASP A 53 -6.84 1.67 7.96
CA ASP A 53 -6.58 2.12 6.59
C ASP A 53 -5.89 1.04 5.76
N THR A 54 -4.86 0.41 6.33
CA THR A 54 -4.11 -0.65 5.64
C THR A 54 -5.02 -1.84 5.30
N ILE A 55 -5.93 -2.23 6.19
CA ILE A 55 -6.92 -3.27 5.89
C ILE A 55 -7.84 -2.83 4.74
N MET A 56 -8.35 -1.61 4.79
CA MET A 56 -9.28 -1.08 3.79
C MET A 56 -8.62 -0.97 2.40
N THR A 57 -7.38 -0.47 2.35
CA THR A 57 -6.55 -0.45 1.13
C THR A 57 -6.29 -1.85 0.61
N GLY A 58 -6.05 -2.83 1.50
CA GLY A 58 -5.86 -4.24 1.14
C GLY A 58 -7.08 -4.86 0.49
N ILE A 59 -8.27 -4.58 1.04
CA ILE A 59 -9.55 -5.04 0.48
C ILE A 59 -9.77 -4.41 -0.89
N SER A 60 -9.63 -3.08 -0.99
CA SER A 60 -9.84 -2.36 -2.25
C SER A 60 -8.87 -2.82 -3.34
N THR A 61 -7.60 -3.05 -3.00
CA THR A 61 -6.58 -3.55 -3.94
C THR A 61 -6.85 -4.99 -4.36
N ALA A 62 -7.23 -5.88 -3.43
CA ALA A 62 -7.58 -7.25 -3.74
C ALA A 62 -8.80 -7.31 -4.67
N CYS A 63 -9.83 -6.51 -4.39
CA CYS A 63 -11.02 -6.44 -5.24
C CYS A 63 -10.74 -5.79 -6.58
N GLY A 64 -9.90 -4.75 -6.65
CA GLY A 64 -9.46 -4.17 -7.92
C GLY A 64 -8.70 -5.14 -8.81
N ALA A 65 -8.02 -6.15 -8.24
CA ALA A 65 -7.30 -7.16 -9.00
C ALA A 65 -8.21 -8.25 -9.61
N VAL A 66 -9.38 -8.52 -9.02
CA VAL A 66 -10.30 -9.57 -9.48
C VAL A 66 -11.57 -9.04 -10.15
N ALA A 67 -11.95 -7.79 -9.88
CA ALA A 67 -13.14 -7.18 -10.41
C ALA A 67 -12.93 -6.57 -11.79
N ASN A 68 -13.80 -6.90 -12.74
CA ASN A 68 -13.87 -6.37 -14.10
C ASN A 68 -14.93 -5.27 -14.20
N GLY A 69 -14.93 -4.32 -13.27
CA GLY A 69 -15.84 -3.18 -13.26
C GLY A 69 -16.22 -2.72 -11.86
N MET A 70 -16.99 -1.62 -11.79
CA MET A 70 -17.46 -1.05 -10.51
C MET A 70 -18.40 -2.00 -9.76
N THR A 71 -19.30 -2.70 -10.45
CA THR A 71 -20.25 -3.61 -9.81
C THR A 71 -19.54 -4.77 -9.12
N GLU A 72 -18.61 -5.43 -9.82
CA GLU A 72 -17.86 -6.56 -9.26
C GLU A 72 -16.95 -6.15 -8.10
N SER A 73 -16.41 -4.93 -8.13
CA SER A 73 -15.57 -4.43 -7.04
C SER A 73 -16.39 -4.09 -5.79
N ILE A 74 -17.64 -3.65 -5.93
CA ILE A 74 -18.57 -3.47 -4.81
C ILE A 74 -18.98 -4.84 -4.24
N GLU A 75 -19.33 -5.80 -5.10
CA GLU A 75 -19.68 -7.16 -4.65
C GLU A 75 -18.53 -7.84 -3.92
N CYS A 76 -17.31 -7.74 -4.44
CA CYS A 76 -16.11 -8.28 -3.82
C CYS A 76 -15.84 -7.64 -2.45
N GLN A 77 -16.02 -6.32 -2.31
CA GLN A 77 -15.87 -5.63 -1.03
C GLN A 77 -16.92 -6.06 0.00
N ALA A 78 -18.09 -6.49 -0.46
CA ALA A 78 -19.15 -7.05 0.39
C ALA A 78 -18.92 -8.52 0.79
N GLN A 79 -17.94 -9.22 0.19
CA GLN A 79 -17.62 -10.60 0.56
C GLN A 79 -16.86 -10.69 1.88
N PRO A 80 -17.05 -11.78 2.65
CA PRO A 80 -16.26 -12.02 3.85
C PRO A 80 -14.78 -12.24 3.50
N LEU A 81 -13.89 -11.74 4.38
CA LEU A 81 -12.46 -11.99 4.24
C LEU A 81 -12.14 -13.39 4.78
N GLU A 82 -11.54 -14.23 3.95
CA GLU A 82 -11.04 -15.57 4.35
C GLU A 82 -9.89 -15.44 5.34
N LYS A 83 -9.06 -14.39 5.17
CA LYS A 83 -7.88 -14.20 6.01
C LYS A 83 -7.56 -12.72 6.19
N ARG A 84 -7.32 -12.32 7.44
CA ARG A 84 -6.83 -11.00 7.84
C ARG A 84 -5.64 -11.18 8.77
N VAL A 85 -4.43 -10.93 8.29
CA VAL A 85 -3.22 -10.98 9.11
C VAL A 85 -2.52 -9.62 9.04
N CYS A 86 -2.54 -8.87 10.12
CA CYS A 86 -1.78 -7.62 10.22
C CYS A 86 -0.60 -7.80 11.16
N LYS A 87 0.56 -7.29 10.75
CA LYS A 87 1.80 -7.26 11.52
C LYS A 87 2.34 -5.84 11.55
N ASP A 88 2.87 -5.45 12.69
CA ASP A 88 3.66 -4.23 12.87
C ASP A 88 5.05 -4.44 12.22
N ILE A 89 5.54 -3.45 11.48
CA ILE A 89 6.84 -3.47 10.78
C ILE A 89 7.66 -2.22 11.06
#